data_AF-A0A1C6GIP5-F1
#
_entry.id   AF-A0A1C6GIP5-F1
#
_cell.length_a   1.000
_cell.length_b   1.000
_cell.length_c   1.000
_cell.angle_alpha   90.00
_cell.angle_beta   90.00
_cell.angle_gamma   90.00
#
_symmetry.space_group_name_H-M   'P 1'
#
loop_
_entity.id
_entity.type
_entity.pdbx_description
1 polymer ?
#
loop_
_entity_poly.entity_id
_entity_poly.type
_entity_poly.pdbx_seq_one_letter_code
_entity_poly.pdbx_strand_id
1 'polypeptide(L)'
;MKSNIKKENQTKMQKLFPEYYGQKVILIDHDYVIDFDPEEFHKTVGAEKLTYDEYLDIQMKSSHEVRAYFKICYYNIPLGFKGRIERRTKNDICFKRIFVKGMFPDGVCFDGKEEHVWMSNAQFEEYEIGDCVSFFAEVYRYIKTSNGKQIDFALRNPENIKRIEPYELPSDKELFLQEISRIVCDNCYLSEHCNKIFCILKS
;
A
#
# COMPACT_ATOMS: atom_id res chain seq x y z
N MET A 1 6.39 -11.25 25.94
CA MET A 1 6.46 -12.18 24.79
C MET A 1 6.51 -11.45 23.45
N LYS A 2 5.47 -10.69 23.05
CA LYS A 2 5.47 -9.92 21.78
C LYS A 2 6.66 -8.96 21.58
N SER A 3 7.16 -8.36 22.67
CA SER A 3 8.30 -7.43 22.65
C SER A 3 9.65 -8.11 22.35
N ASN A 4 9.83 -9.36 22.79
CA ASN A 4 11.07 -10.11 22.54
C ASN A 4 11.10 -10.64 21.11
N ILE A 5 9.95 -11.14 20.61
CA ILE A 5 9.80 -11.61 19.22
C ILE A 5 10.07 -10.47 18.23
N LYS A 6 9.54 -9.25 18.48
CA LYS A 6 9.82 -8.08 17.63
C LYS A 6 11.30 -7.72 17.60
N LYS A 7 12.00 -7.75 18.74
CA LYS A 7 13.44 -7.47 18.80
C LYS A 7 14.27 -8.54 18.09
N GLU A 8 13.90 -9.81 18.22
CA GLU A 8 14.55 -10.93 17.53
C GLU A 8 14.35 -10.83 16.01
N ASN A 9 13.13 -10.54 15.53
CA ASN A 9 12.85 -10.34 14.11
C ASN A 9 13.60 -9.12 13.54
N GLN A 10 13.65 -8.01 14.28
CA GLN A 10 14.43 -6.84 13.88
C GLN A 10 15.93 -7.15 13.77
N THR A 11 16.47 -7.91 14.71
CA THR A 11 17.89 -8.33 14.71
C THR A 11 18.19 -9.30 13.56
N LYS A 12 17.26 -10.21 13.25
CA LYS A 12 17.37 -11.13 12.11
C LYS A 12 17.36 -10.34 10.79
N MET A 13 16.47 -9.36 10.66
CA MET A 13 16.40 -8.50 9.48
C MET A 13 17.67 -7.69 9.29
N GLN A 14 18.22 -7.07 10.34
CA GLN A 14 19.49 -6.33 10.25
C GLN A 14 20.66 -7.19 9.76
N LYS A 15 20.66 -8.49 10.01
CA LYS A 15 21.69 -9.40 9.49
C LYS A 15 21.56 -9.68 7.99
N LEU A 16 20.38 -9.51 7.41
CA LEU A 16 20.12 -9.69 5.98
C LEU A 16 20.45 -8.43 5.17
N PHE A 17 20.61 -7.26 5.83
CA PHE A 17 20.90 -6.00 5.14
C PHE A 17 22.14 -6.06 4.26
N PRO A 18 23.30 -6.59 4.72
CA PRO A 18 24.49 -6.65 3.88
C PRO A 18 24.32 -7.52 2.63
N GLU A 19 23.43 -8.51 2.67
CA GLU A 19 23.20 -9.40 1.53
C GLU A 19 22.43 -8.69 0.42
N TYR A 20 21.40 -7.90 0.76
CA TYR A 20 20.47 -7.30 -0.20
C TYR A 20 20.69 -5.80 -0.46
N TYR A 21 21.66 -5.19 0.23
CA TYR A 21 21.92 -3.75 0.16
C TYR A 21 22.09 -3.26 -1.29
N GLY A 22 21.26 -2.30 -1.70
CA GLY A 22 21.30 -1.69 -3.02
C GLY A 22 20.84 -2.58 -4.18
N GLN A 23 20.25 -3.75 -3.88
CA GLN A 23 19.69 -4.63 -4.91
C GLN A 23 18.21 -4.31 -5.18
N LYS A 24 17.74 -4.61 -6.40
CA LYS A 24 16.34 -4.47 -6.79
C LYS A 24 15.48 -5.62 -6.25
N VAL A 25 15.38 -5.70 -4.93
CA VAL A 25 14.67 -6.78 -4.23
C VAL A 25 13.83 -6.21 -3.09
N ILE A 26 12.67 -6.83 -2.87
CA ILE A 26 11.78 -6.51 -1.76
C ILE A 26 11.76 -7.72 -0.83
N LEU A 27 12.14 -7.54 0.43
CA LEU A 27 11.96 -8.54 1.46
C LEU A 27 10.60 -8.35 2.11
N ILE A 28 9.80 -9.40 2.07
CA ILE A 28 8.50 -9.47 2.72
C ILE A 28 8.58 -10.53 3.82
N ASP A 29 8.32 -10.11 5.05
CA ASP A 29 8.10 -10.98 6.21
C ASP A 29 6.77 -10.59 6.86
N HIS A 30 6.24 -11.43 7.76
CA HIS A 30 4.99 -11.17 8.46
C HIS A 30 4.94 -9.80 9.13
N ASP A 31 6.09 -9.28 9.56
CA ASP A 31 6.19 -8.01 10.28
C ASP A 31 6.76 -6.84 9.45
N TYR A 32 7.36 -7.10 8.28
CA TYR A 32 8.14 -6.08 7.56
C TYR A 32 8.03 -6.21 6.05
N VAL A 33 8.03 -5.06 5.37
CA VAL A 33 8.30 -4.98 3.93
C VAL A 33 9.44 -3.98 3.77
N ILE A 34 10.61 -4.47 3.34
CA ILE A 34 11.79 -3.65 3.12
C ILE A 34 12.15 -3.70 1.65
N ASP A 35 12.13 -2.54 1.03
CA ASP A 35 12.49 -2.33 -0.36
C ASP A 35 13.94 -1.85 -0.45
N PHE A 36 14.81 -2.68 -1.00
CA PHE A 36 16.23 -2.38 -1.13
C PHE A 36 16.57 -1.67 -2.44
N ASP A 37 15.61 -1.38 -3.32
CA ASP A 37 15.93 -0.69 -4.57
C ASP A 37 16.31 0.79 -4.29
N PRO A 38 17.55 1.23 -4.62
CA PRO A 38 17.94 2.64 -4.47
C PRO A 38 17.10 3.59 -5.32
N GLU A 39 16.54 3.13 -6.45
CA GLU A 39 15.64 3.96 -7.25
C GLU A 39 14.35 4.28 -6.49
N GLU A 40 13.83 3.34 -5.70
CA GLU A 40 12.64 3.54 -4.87
C GLU A 40 12.90 4.49 -3.71
N PHE A 41 14.12 4.48 -3.16
CA PHE A 41 14.59 5.52 -2.26
C PHE A 41 14.52 6.91 -2.93
N HIS A 42 15.06 7.05 -4.13
CA HIS A 42 15.07 8.33 -4.85
C HIS A 42 13.67 8.83 -5.26
N LYS A 43 12.72 7.92 -5.49
CA LYS A 43 11.32 8.27 -5.79
C LYS A 43 10.50 8.62 -4.53
N THR A 44 10.99 8.27 -3.34
CA THR A 44 10.25 8.51 -2.09
C THR A 44 10.21 10.00 -1.79
N VAL A 45 9.01 10.57 -1.74
CA VAL A 45 8.81 12.00 -1.47
C VAL A 45 9.19 12.33 -0.03
N GLY A 46 9.99 13.40 0.16
CA GLY A 46 10.45 13.81 1.49
C GLY A 46 11.69 13.07 1.98
N ALA A 47 12.28 12.19 1.16
CA ALA A 47 13.50 11.46 1.47
C ALA A 47 14.78 12.18 1.01
N GLU A 48 14.70 13.36 0.40
CA GLU A 48 15.78 14.02 -0.33
C GLU A 48 17.00 14.38 0.54
N LYS A 49 16.78 14.50 1.86
CA LYS A 49 17.82 14.80 2.85
C LYS A 49 18.26 13.59 3.67
N LEU A 50 17.72 12.41 3.38
CA LEU A 50 18.08 11.17 4.07
C LEU A 50 19.27 10.52 3.39
N THR A 51 20.06 9.78 4.15
CA THR A 51 20.90 8.74 3.56
C THR A 51 20.07 7.51 3.22
N TYR A 52 20.56 6.68 2.31
CA TYR A 52 19.91 5.40 1.99
C TYR A 52 19.83 4.48 3.23
N ASP A 53 20.84 4.50 4.11
CA ASP A 53 20.79 3.78 5.40
C ASP A 53 19.67 4.28 6.30
N GLU A 54 19.52 5.61 6.46
CA GLU A 54 18.43 6.20 7.23
C GLU A 54 17.06 5.82 6.66
N TYR A 55 16.95 5.75 5.33
CA TYR A 55 15.74 5.33 4.65
C TYR A 55 15.38 3.87 4.96
N LEU A 56 16.32 2.93 4.84
CA LEU A 56 16.11 1.53 5.20
C LEU A 56 15.71 1.39 6.69
N ASP A 57 16.35 2.14 7.57
CA ASP A 57 16.02 2.20 8.99
C ASP A 57 14.58 2.70 9.25
N ILE A 58 14.13 3.68 8.47
CA ILE A 58 12.76 4.20 8.54
C ILE A 58 11.77 3.14 8.03
N GLN A 59 12.09 2.41 6.96
CA GLN A 59 11.25 1.29 6.49
C GLN A 59 11.07 0.23 7.60
N MET A 60 12.14 -0.12 8.32
CA MET A 60 12.06 -1.07 9.45
C MET A 60 11.21 -0.57 10.62
N LYS A 61 11.29 0.74 10.91
CA LYS A 61 10.59 1.35 12.06
C LYS A 61 9.13 1.66 11.76
N SER A 62 8.76 1.74 10.48
CA SER A 62 7.38 1.97 10.05
C SER A 62 6.54 0.76 10.42
N SER A 63 5.54 0.97 11.29
CA SER A 63 4.70 -0.10 11.83
C SER A 63 3.67 -0.59 10.80
N HIS A 64 2.85 -1.57 11.20
CA HIS A 64 1.69 -2.06 10.45
C HIS A 64 0.57 -1.03 10.23
N GLU A 65 0.66 0.19 10.79
CA GLU A 65 -0.37 1.25 10.67
C GLU A 65 -0.26 2.07 9.38
N VAL A 66 0.23 1.43 8.33
CA VAL A 66 0.33 2.02 7.00
C VAL A 66 -1.02 1.89 6.30
N ARG A 67 -1.29 2.81 5.37
CA ARG A 67 -2.31 2.70 4.32
C ARG A 67 -2.18 1.38 3.56
N ALA A 68 -2.75 0.31 4.11
CA ALA A 68 -2.42 -1.06 3.75
C ALA A 68 -2.75 -1.34 2.28
N TYR A 69 -3.88 -0.84 1.78
CA TYR A 69 -4.27 -1.09 0.40
C TYR A 69 -3.53 -0.21 -0.59
N PHE A 70 -3.16 1.02 -0.21
CA PHE A 70 -2.25 1.82 -1.03
C PHE A 70 -0.86 1.19 -1.10
N LYS A 71 -0.33 0.69 0.01
CA LYS A 71 0.92 -0.07 0.01
C LYS A 71 0.84 -1.28 -0.91
N ILE A 72 -0.25 -2.06 -0.85
CA ILE A 72 -0.45 -3.19 -1.77
C ILE A 72 -0.49 -2.70 -3.22
N CYS A 73 -1.24 -1.65 -3.54
CA CYS A 73 -1.27 -1.09 -4.90
C CYS A 73 0.09 -0.56 -5.36
N TYR A 74 0.90 0.02 -4.48
CA TYR A 74 2.24 0.53 -4.83
C TYR A 74 3.14 -0.57 -5.37
N TYR A 75 3.08 -1.76 -4.77
CA TYR A 75 3.88 -2.92 -5.18
C TYR A 75 3.19 -3.83 -6.20
N ASN A 76 1.97 -3.49 -6.63
CA ASN A 76 1.16 -4.29 -7.54
C ASN A 76 0.48 -3.38 -8.58
N ILE A 77 -0.68 -3.78 -9.10
CA ILE A 77 -1.37 -3.06 -10.18
C ILE A 77 -2.62 -2.39 -9.61
N PRO A 78 -2.67 -1.05 -9.48
CA PRO A 78 -3.90 -0.35 -9.16
C PRO A 78 -4.87 -0.40 -10.36
N LEU A 79 -6.12 -0.79 -10.11
CA LEU A 79 -7.19 -0.84 -11.13
C LEU A 79 -8.18 0.32 -11.00
N GLY A 80 -7.98 1.21 -10.02
CA GLY A 80 -8.74 2.43 -9.85
C GLY A 80 -9.31 2.59 -8.44
N PHE A 81 -9.84 3.78 -8.21
CA PHE A 81 -10.33 4.24 -6.92
C PHE A 81 -11.74 4.79 -7.04
N LYS A 82 -12.52 4.70 -5.97
CA LYS A 82 -13.79 5.42 -5.84
C LYS A 82 -13.84 6.14 -4.52
N GLY A 83 -14.22 7.42 -4.55
CA GLY A 83 -14.21 8.27 -3.38
C GLY A 83 -15.44 9.16 -3.33
N ARG A 84 -15.94 9.44 -2.12
CA ARG A 84 -16.89 10.53 -1.89
C ARG A 84 -16.14 11.73 -1.32
N ILE A 85 -16.23 12.88 -2.01
CA ILE A 85 -15.59 14.12 -1.56
C ILE A 85 -16.29 14.57 -0.28
N GLU A 86 -15.54 14.64 0.82
CA GLU A 86 -16.07 15.02 2.14
C GLU A 86 -15.75 16.46 2.48
N ARG A 87 -14.53 16.90 2.19
CA ARG A 87 -14.06 18.25 2.50
C ARG A 87 -13.26 18.80 1.33
N ARG A 88 -13.28 20.11 1.20
CA ARG A 88 -12.45 20.86 0.25
C ARG A 88 -11.82 22.05 0.97
N THR A 89 -10.54 22.25 0.75
CA THR A 89 -9.80 23.46 1.09
C THR A 89 -9.43 24.20 -0.19
N LYS A 90 -8.66 25.29 -0.08
CA LYS A 90 -8.16 26.00 -1.25
C LYS A 90 -7.32 25.11 -2.18
N ASN A 91 -6.52 24.20 -1.60
CA ASN A 91 -5.52 23.44 -2.34
C ASN A 91 -5.80 21.95 -2.40
N ASP A 92 -6.64 21.42 -1.51
CA ASP A 92 -6.79 19.99 -1.29
C ASP A 92 -8.26 19.58 -1.17
N ILE A 93 -8.53 18.32 -1.47
CA ILE A 93 -9.77 17.64 -1.14
C ILE A 93 -9.50 16.46 -0.22
N CYS A 94 -10.47 16.15 0.63
CA CYS A 94 -10.46 14.98 1.49
C CYS A 94 -11.58 14.04 1.07
N PHE A 95 -11.22 12.78 0.83
CA PHE A 95 -12.17 11.69 0.74
C PHE A 95 -12.32 11.04 2.12
N LYS A 96 -13.55 10.99 2.64
CA LYS A 96 -13.82 10.33 3.94
C LYS A 96 -13.39 8.87 3.89
N ARG A 97 -13.75 8.20 2.80
CA ARG A 97 -13.40 6.82 2.51
C ARG A 97 -13.16 6.67 1.02
N ILE A 98 -12.15 5.90 0.65
CA ILE A 98 -11.85 5.50 -0.71
C ILE A 98 -11.98 3.99 -0.80
N PHE A 99 -12.74 3.52 -1.79
CA PHE A 99 -12.66 2.15 -2.29
C PHE A 99 -11.41 2.01 -3.15
N VAL A 100 -10.66 0.94 -2.92
CA VAL A 100 -9.44 0.62 -3.66
C VAL A 100 -9.68 -0.67 -4.43
N LYS A 101 -9.41 -0.66 -5.74
CA LYS A 101 -9.32 -1.88 -6.54
C LYS A 101 -7.91 -2.05 -7.05
N GLY A 102 -7.40 -3.27 -6.95
CA GLY A 102 -6.13 -3.62 -7.55
C GLY A 102 -6.08 -5.07 -8.00
N MET A 103 -4.93 -5.43 -8.53
CA MET A 103 -4.66 -6.75 -9.06
C MET A 103 -3.21 -7.12 -8.77
N PHE A 104 -2.99 -8.36 -8.35
CA PHE A 104 -1.66 -8.93 -8.23
C PHE A 104 -1.12 -9.34 -9.62
N PRO A 105 0.19 -9.54 -9.78
CA PRO A 105 0.78 -9.99 -11.04
C PRO A 105 0.21 -11.31 -11.58
N ASP A 106 -0.41 -12.12 -10.73
CA ASP A 106 -1.10 -13.37 -11.10
C ASP A 106 -2.50 -13.18 -11.72
N GLY A 107 -2.99 -11.95 -11.77
CA GLY A 107 -4.32 -11.61 -12.26
C GLY A 107 -5.42 -11.68 -11.20
N VAL A 108 -5.12 -12.10 -9.97
CA VAL A 108 -6.08 -12.10 -8.86
C VAL A 108 -6.36 -10.65 -8.47
N CYS A 109 -7.63 -10.27 -8.60
CA CYS A 109 -8.10 -8.97 -8.16
C CYS A 109 -8.28 -8.91 -6.65
N PHE A 110 -8.12 -7.72 -6.09
CA PHE A 110 -8.46 -7.44 -4.71
C PHE A 110 -9.23 -6.15 -4.58
N ASP A 111 -10.10 -6.13 -3.57
CA ASP A 111 -10.79 -4.94 -3.11
C ASP A 111 -10.24 -4.52 -1.74
N GLY A 112 -10.33 -3.23 -1.47
CA GLY A 112 -9.81 -2.60 -0.27
C GLY A 112 -10.49 -1.28 0.06
N LYS A 113 -10.13 -0.72 1.21
CA LYS A 113 -10.61 0.61 1.60
C LYS A 113 -9.59 1.38 2.42
N GLU A 114 -9.63 2.69 2.26
CA GLU A 114 -8.76 3.66 2.94
C GLU A 114 -9.61 4.83 3.46
N GLU A 115 -9.27 5.44 4.59
CA GLU A 115 -10.09 6.51 5.20
C GLU A 115 -9.35 7.84 5.31
N HIS A 116 -10.04 8.99 5.21
CA HIS A 116 -9.44 10.32 5.34
C HIS A 116 -8.25 10.56 4.39
N VAL A 117 -8.45 10.30 3.10
CA VAL A 117 -7.40 10.46 2.08
C VAL A 117 -7.42 11.88 1.55
N TRP A 118 -6.31 12.59 1.72
CA TRP A 118 -6.11 13.93 1.17
C TRP A 118 -5.41 13.85 -0.19
N MET A 119 -5.90 14.63 -1.15
CA MET A 119 -5.31 14.79 -2.47
C MET A 119 -5.34 16.27 -2.85
N SER A 120 -4.48 16.69 -3.78
CA SER A 120 -4.62 18.02 -4.38
C SER A 120 -6.01 18.18 -4.97
N ASN A 121 -6.59 19.37 -4.80
CA ASN A 121 -7.83 19.77 -5.44
C ASN A 121 -7.68 19.95 -6.96
N ALA A 122 -6.43 20.01 -7.46
CA ALA A 122 -6.15 20.06 -8.88
C ALA A 122 -6.84 18.89 -9.59
N GLN A 123 -7.51 19.18 -10.71
CA GLN A 123 -8.30 18.26 -11.55
C GLN A 123 -9.65 17.84 -10.94
N PHE A 124 -9.97 18.21 -9.71
CA PHE A 124 -11.27 17.97 -9.09
C PHE A 124 -12.18 19.21 -9.08
N GLU A 125 -11.81 20.30 -9.72
CA GLU A 125 -12.47 21.61 -9.60
C GLU A 125 -13.96 21.58 -9.99
N GLU A 126 -14.34 20.72 -10.94
CA GLU A 126 -15.72 20.55 -11.44
C GLU A 126 -16.62 19.68 -10.54
N TYR A 127 -16.07 19.05 -9.51
CA TYR A 127 -16.79 18.18 -8.57
C TYR A 127 -17.09 18.93 -7.29
N GLU A 128 -18.20 18.62 -6.63
CA GLU A 128 -18.64 19.28 -5.40
C GLU A 128 -18.48 18.39 -4.17
N ILE A 129 -18.53 19.00 -2.97
CA ILE A 129 -18.60 18.23 -1.72
C ILE A 129 -19.86 17.36 -1.75
N GLY A 130 -19.70 16.07 -1.49
CA GLY A 130 -20.77 15.09 -1.53
C GLY A 130 -20.80 14.23 -2.79
N ASP A 131 -20.14 14.66 -3.87
CA ASP A 131 -20.03 13.88 -5.11
C ASP A 131 -19.26 12.59 -4.87
N CYS A 132 -19.74 11.51 -5.49
CA CYS A 132 -19.00 10.26 -5.63
C CYS A 132 -18.30 10.25 -6.99
N VAL A 133 -17.01 9.92 -7.00
CA VAL A 133 -16.20 9.89 -8.22
C VAL A 133 -15.42 8.59 -8.31
N SER A 134 -15.31 8.05 -9.53
CA SER A 134 -14.33 7.01 -9.86
C SER A 134 -13.18 7.63 -10.65
N PHE A 135 -11.95 7.21 -10.35
CA PHE A 135 -10.75 7.77 -10.99
C PHE A 135 -9.58 6.79 -10.92
N PHE A 136 -8.56 7.05 -11.71
CA PHE A 136 -7.22 6.46 -11.54
C PHE A 136 -6.32 7.49 -10.89
N ALA A 137 -5.29 7.04 -10.19
CA ALA A 137 -4.29 7.91 -9.60
C ALA A 137 -2.98 7.14 -9.43
N GLU A 138 -1.87 7.88 -9.42
CA GLU A 138 -0.58 7.33 -9.04
C GLU A 138 -0.55 7.13 -7.52
N VAL A 139 -0.20 5.93 -7.09
CA VAL A 139 0.13 5.66 -5.69
C VAL A 139 1.60 5.97 -5.47
N TYR A 140 1.91 6.82 -4.50
CA TYR A 140 3.30 7.20 -4.20
C TYR A 140 3.64 7.00 -2.71
N ARG A 141 4.92 6.74 -2.47
CA ARG A 141 5.51 6.58 -1.13
C ARG A 141 6.07 7.92 -0.65
N TYR A 142 5.88 8.24 0.62
CA TYR A 142 6.44 9.45 1.21
C TYR A 142 6.89 9.28 2.67
N ILE A 143 7.75 10.18 3.12
CA ILE A 143 8.17 10.30 4.53
C ILE A 143 7.15 11.13 5.29
N LYS A 144 6.39 10.48 6.16
CA LYS A 144 5.52 11.13 7.15
C LYS A 144 6.35 11.55 8.36
N THR A 145 6.13 12.76 8.85
CA THR A 145 6.95 13.36 9.93
C THR A 145 6.17 13.63 11.22
N SER A 146 4.85 13.41 11.24
CA SER A 146 3.97 13.83 12.34
C SER A 146 4.23 13.12 13.66
N ASN A 147 4.74 11.87 13.64
CA ASN A 147 5.05 11.05 14.83
C ASN A 147 6.42 10.35 14.67
N GLY A 148 7.45 11.14 14.34
CA GLY A 148 8.72 10.60 13.86
C GLY A 148 8.68 10.27 12.37
N LYS A 149 9.85 10.02 11.76
CA LYS A 149 9.95 9.66 10.33
C LYS A 149 9.40 8.24 10.13
N GLN A 150 8.37 8.11 9.30
CA GLN A 150 7.76 6.84 8.91
C GLN A 150 7.44 6.85 7.41
N ILE A 151 7.38 5.67 6.81
CA ILE A 151 6.84 5.48 5.46
C ILE A 151 5.32 5.48 5.52
N ASP A 152 4.70 6.22 4.62
CA ASP A 152 3.27 6.16 4.36
C ASP A 152 3.02 6.29 2.84
N PHE A 153 1.78 6.04 2.42
CA PHE A 153 1.39 6.03 1.00
C PHE A 153 0.19 6.96 0.76
N ALA A 154 0.15 7.57 -0.41
CA ALA A 154 -0.92 8.48 -0.80
C ALA A 154 -1.16 8.43 -2.31
N LEU A 155 -2.18 9.16 -2.76
CA LEU A 155 -2.56 9.29 -4.17
C LEU A 155 -2.17 10.66 -4.71
N ARG A 156 -1.69 10.72 -5.95
CA ARG A 156 -1.44 11.96 -6.69
C ARG A 156 -1.80 11.77 -8.17
N ASN A 157 -1.81 12.88 -8.92
CA ASN A 157 -2.02 12.88 -10.36
C ASN A 157 -3.29 12.09 -10.77
N PRO A 158 -4.48 12.49 -10.28
CA PRO A 158 -5.73 11.82 -10.65
C PRO A 158 -6.00 11.92 -12.16
N GLU A 159 -6.59 10.86 -12.72
CA GLU A 159 -6.88 10.74 -14.14
C GLU A 159 -8.25 10.09 -14.37
N ASN A 160 -8.87 10.40 -15.51
CA ASN A 160 -10.15 9.83 -15.96
C ASN A 160 -11.24 9.88 -14.87
N ILE A 161 -11.31 11.01 -14.16
CA ILE A 161 -12.28 11.25 -13.09
C ILE A 161 -13.68 11.26 -13.70
N LYS A 162 -14.62 10.55 -13.08
CA LYS A 162 -16.02 10.46 -13.51
C LYS A 162 -16.92 10.51 -12.30
N ARG A 163 -17.97 11.33 -12.34
CA ARG A 163 -19.06 11.28 -11.35
C ARG A 163 -19.77 9.93 -11.48
N ILE A 164 -20.05 9.31 -10.34
CA ILE A 164 -20.74 8.02 -10.24
C ILE A 164 -21.84 8.10 -9.20
N GLU A 165 -22.76 7.14 -9.25
CA GLU A 165 -23.68 6.88 -8.15
C GLU A 165 -22.92 6.47 -6.88
N PRO A 166 -23.56 6.58 -5.69
CA PRO A 166 -22.99 6.07 -4.44
C PRO A 166 -22.48 4.63 -4.60
N TYR A 167 -21.30 4.39 -4.04
CA TYR A 167 -20.62 3.10 -4.11
C TYR A 167 -20.58 2.44 -2.73
N GLU A 168 -20.49 1.11 -2.74
CA GLU A 168 -20.32 0.32 -1.53
C GLU A 168 -18.84 0.08 -1.24
N LEU A 169 -18.51 0.02 0.05
CA LEU A 169 -17.19 -0.36 0.53
C LEU A 169 -17.21 -1.83 0.93
N PRO A 170 -16.11 -2.56 0.74
CA PRO A 170 -16.01 -3.91 1.25
C PRO A 170 -16.14 -3.90 2.78
N SER A 171 -16.94 -4.84 3.29
CA SER A 171 -17.09 -5.09 4.72
C SER A 171 -15.81 -5.68 5.31
N ASP A 172 -15.60 -5.52 6.61
CA ASP A 172 -14.42 -6.09 7.28
C ASP A 172 -14.39 -7.63 7.16
N LYS A 173 -15.57 -8.27 7.07
CA LYS A 173 -15.69 -9.71 6.84
C LYS A 173 -15.20 -10.11 5.44
N GLU A 174 -15.55 -9.35 4.41
CA GLU A 174 -15.08 -9.62 3.04
C GLU A 174 -13.57 -9.44 2.94
N LEU A 175 -13.04 -8.36 3.55
CA LEU A 175 -11.60 -8.12 3.60
C LEU A 175 -10.87 -9.23 4.35
N PHE A 176 -11.39 -9.66 5.50
CA PHE A 176 -10.82 -10.75 6.28
C PHE A 176 -10.83 -12.09 5.52
N LEU A 177 -11.92 -12.42 4.83
CA LEU A 177 -11.99 -13.65 4.01
C LEU A 177 -11.02 -13.60 2.83
N GLN A 178 -10.84 -12.43 2.22
CA GLN A 178 -9.85 -12.20 1.17
C GLN A 178 -8.41 -12.35 1.70
N GLU A 179 -8.13 -11.98 2.95
CA GLU A 179 -6.83 -12.19 3.58
C GLU A 179 -6.59 -13.67 3.92
N ILE A 180 -7.61 -14.37 4.43
CA ILE A 180 -7.51 -15.82 4.71
C ILE A 180 -7.22 -16.59 3.43
N SER A 181 -7.91 -16.31 2.34
CA SER A 181 -7.70 -17.05 1.08
C SER A 181 -6.26 -16.94 0.58
N ARG A 182 -5.57 -15.84 0.90
CA ARG A 182 -4.13 -15.67 0.64
C ARG A 182 -3.27 -16.52 1.58
N ILE A 183 -3.54 -16.51 2.89
CA ILE A 183 -2.77 -17.29 3.89
C ILE A 183 -2.92 -18.81 3.70
N VAL A 184 -4.08 -19.27 3.26
CA VAL A 184 -4.33 -20.71 3.00
C VAL A 184 -3.42 -21.23 1.88
N CYS A 185 -3.02 -20.38 0.93
CA CYS A 185 -2.06 -20.77 -0.09
C CYS A 185 -0.64 -20.94 0.48
N ASP A 186 -0.25 -20.13 1.47
CA ASP A 186 1.09 -20.18 2.09
C ASP A 186 1.33 -21.46 2.92
N ASN A 187 0.27 -22.03 3.50
CA ASN A 187 0.35 -23.28 4.30
C ASN A 187 -0.18 -24.51 3.55
N CYS A 188 -0.38 -24.39 2.24
CA CYS A 188 -0.88 -25.50 1.42
C CYS A 188 0.16 -26.63 1.37
N TYR A 189 -0.28 -27.89 1.52
CA TYR A 189 0.60 -29.07 1.35
C TYR A 189 1.11 -29.21 -0.09
N LEU A 190 0.49 -28.50 -1.04
CA LEU A 190 0.92 -28.34 -2.42
C LEU A 190 1.73 -27.05 -2.64
N SER A 191 2.29 -26.46 -1.58
CA SER A 191 3.10 -25.23 -1.66
C SER A 191 4.28 -25.38 -2.64
N GLU A 192 4.86 -26.57 -2.78
CA GLU A 192 5.89 -26.86 -3.80
C GLU A 192 5.35 -26.93 -5.24
N HIS A 193 4.05 -27.15 -5.40
CA HIS A 193 3.31 -27.14 -6.67
C HIS A 193 2.46 -25.87 -6.83
N CYS A 194 2.74 -24.86 -6.02
CA CYS A 194 2.12 -23.56 -6.02
C CYS A 194 3.23 -22.53 -6.20
N ASN A 195 3.24 -21.80 -7.32
CA ASN A 195 4.18 -20.68 -7.48
C ASN A 195 3.69 -19.41 -6.75
N LYS A 196 2.85 -19.57 -5.72
CA LYS A 196 2.11 -18.51 -5.01
C LYS A 196 1.15 -17.69 -5.88
N ILE A 197 0.94 -18.12 -7.13
CA ILE A 197 0.23 -17.41 -8.21
C ILE A 197 -0.80 -18.36 -8.88
N PHE A 198 -0.48 -19.65 -9.07
CA PHE A 198 -1.36 -20.71 -9.59
C PHE A 198 -1.09 -22.03 -8.85
N CYS A 199 -2.15 -22.81 -8.56
CA CYS A 199 -2.00 -24.22 -8.20
C CYS A 199 -1.77 -25.02 -9.49
N ILE A 200 -0.55 -25.54 -9.66
CA ILE A 200 -0.11 -26.23 -10.89
C ILE A 200 -0.73 -27.64 -10.97
N LEU A 201 -1.18 -28.19 -9.84
CA LEU A 201 -2.03 -29.36 -9.79
C LEU A 201 -3.50 -28.92 -9.99
N LYS A 202 -3.92 -28.85 -11.25
CA LYS A 202 -5.33 -29.05 -11.61
C LYS A 202 -5.49 -30.42 -12.25
N SER A 203 -6.25 -31.28 -11.57
CA SER A 203 -7.26 -32.13 -12.21
C SER A 203 -8.59 -31.80 -11.56
#